data_AF-A0A1C7LY97-F1
#
_entry.id   AF-A0A1C7LY97-F1
#
_cell.length_a   1.000
_cell.length_b   1.000
_cell.length_c   1.000
_cell.angle_alpha   90.00
_cell.angle_beta   90.00
_cell.angle_gamma   90.00
#
_symmetry.space_group_name_H-M   'P 1'
#
loop_
_entity.id
_entity.type
_entity.pdbx_description
1 polymer ?
#
loop_
_entity_poly.entity_id
_entity_poly.type
_entity_poly.pdbx_seq_one_letter_code
_entity_poly.pdbx_strand_id
1 'polypeptide(L)'
;MLEEIIEKIHYSDRYSDDEYEYRHVILPKPLFKMIPKQYFNPDNSGTLRLLTEDEWRGIGITQSLGWEHYEVHAPEPHVLLFRRLKNFDQLHAQLQQQQLLQQQAV
;
A
#
# COMPACT_ATOMS: atom_id res chain seq x y z
N MET A 1 -12.29 5.94 19.33
CA MET A 1 -13.08 5.78 18.06
C MET A 1 -12.21 5.09 17.02
N LEU A 2 -12.75 4.51 15.93
CA LEU A 2 -11.94 3.75 14.95
C LEU A 2 -10.86 4.65 14.30
N GLU A 3 -11.22 5.91 14.11
CA GLU A 3 -10.38 6.99 13.58
C GLU A 3 -9.09 7.16 14.42
N GLU A 4 -9.21 7.18 15.75
CA GLU A 4 -8.04 7.29 16.67
C GLU A 4 -7.09 6.09 16.58
N ILE A 5 -7.59 4.93 16.13
CA ILE A 5 -6.75 3.75 15.89
C ILE A 5 -6.05 3.89 14.53
N ILE A 6 -6.75 4.37 13.50
CA ILE A 6 -6.18 4.62 12.17
C ILE A 6 -5.07 5.67 12.24
N GLU A 7 -5.21 6.71 13.05
CA GLU A 7 -4.16 7.72 13.27
C GLU A 7 -2.87 7.15 13.85
N LYS A 8 -2.92 5.97 14.48
CA LYS A 8 -1.75 5.28 15.04
C LYS A 8 -1.05 4.36 14.04
N ILE A 9 -1.50 4.30 12.78
CA ILE A 9 -0.77 3.61 11.72
C ILE A 9 0.58 4.27 11.55
N HIS A 10 1.64 3.48 11.67
CA HIS A 10 3.00 3.97 11.54
C HIS A 10 3.52 3.73 10.13
N TYR A 11 4.15 4.76 9.55
CA TYR A 11 4.74 4.73 8.23
C TYR A 11 6.26 4.92 8.37
N SER A 12 7.04 4.00 7.83
CA SER A 12 8.50 4.13 7.87
C SER A 12 9.01 5.28 7.00
N ASP A 13 10.27 5.65 7.19
CA ASP A 13 11.02 6.37 6.17
C ASP A 13 11.10 5.54 4.88
N ARG A 14 11.27 6.26 3.76
CA ARG A 14 11.39 5.65 2.44
C ARG A 14 12.86 5.30 2.19
N TYR A 15 13.09 4.14 1.62
CA TYR A 15 14.42 3.68 1.19
C TYR A 15 14.32 3.20 -0.26
N SER A 16 15.43 3.19 -1.01
CA SER A 16 15.37 2.89 -2.44
C SER A 16 16.56 2.07 -2.90
N ASP A 17 16.34 1.27 -3.93
CA ASP A 17 17.41 0.75 -4.78
C ASP A 17 17.44 1.51 -6.13
N ASP A 18 17.94 0.86 -7.18
CA ASP A 18 18.03 1.42 -8.52
C ASP A 18 16.67 1.50 -9.24
N GLU A 19 15.73 0.60 -8.93
CA GLU A 19 14.46 0.43 -9.64
C GLU A 19 13.25 0.92 -8.82
N TYR A 20 13.26 0.68 -7.51
CA TYR A 20 12.12 0.86 -6.62
C TYR A 20 12.43 1.73 -5.40
N GLU A 21 11.38 2.39 -4.93
CA GLU A 21 11.26 3.00 -3.62
C GLU A 21 10.42 2.09 -2.73
N TYR A 22 10.80 1.94 -1.48
CA TYR A 22 10.22 1.02 -0.51
C TYR A 22 9.84 1.74 0.78
N ARG A 23 8.86 1.18 1.45
CA ARG A 23 8.40 1.58 2.78
C ARG A 23 7.70 0.41 3.44
N HIS A 24 7.72 0.36 4.76
CA HIS A 24 6.83 -0.52 5.51
C HIS A 24 5.79 0.29 6.29
N VAL A 25 4.60 -0.28 6.42
CA VAL A 25 3.51 0.27 7.22
C VAL A 25 3.19 -0.70 8.34
N ILE A 26 3.15 -0.20 9.56
CA ILE A 26 2.87 -1.01 10.76
C ILE A 26 1.47 -0.67 11.24
N LEU A 27 0.58 -1.67 11.19
CA LEU A 27 -0.78 -1.54 11.68
C LEU A 27 -0.82 -1.70 13.20
N PRO A 28 -1.57 -0.84 13.92
CA PRO A 28 -1.86 -1.07 15.33
C PRO A 28 -2.52 -2.43 15.52
N LYS A 29 -2.09 -3.20 16.53
CA LYS A 29 -2.64 -4.53 16.82
C LYS A 29 -4.18 -4.56 16.92
N PRO A 30 -4.87 -3.55 17.49
CA PRO A 30 -6.34 -3.50 17.48
C PRO A 30 -6.93 -3.44 16.07
N LEU A 31 -6.37 -2.59 15.19
CA LEU A 31 -6.81 -2.47 13.80
C LEU A 31 -6.57 -3.76 13.04
N PHE A 32 -5.39 -4.37 13.21
CA PHE A 32 -5.03 -5.64 12.57
C PHE A 32 -6.03 -6.77 12.89
N LYS A 33 -6.49 -6.85 14.15
CA LYS A 33 -7.50 -7.84 14.58
C LYS A 33 -8.90 -7.59 14.01
N MET A 34 -9.19 -6.39 13.51
CA MET A 34 -10.47 -6.03 12.91
C MET A 34 -10.51 -6.31 11.40
N ILE A 35 -9.38 -6.65 10.78
CA ILE A 35 -9.32 -6.91 9.34
C ILE A 35 -10.19 -8.14 8.98
N PRO A 36 -11.01 -8.07 7.92
CA PRO A 36 -11.81 -9.20 7.46
C PRO A 36 -10.96 -10.43 7.14
N LYS A 37 -11.43 -11.62 7.52
CA LYS A 37 -10.71 -12.90 7.31
C LYS A 37 -10.35 -13.18 5.85
N GLN A 38 -11.10 -12.65 4.88
CA GLN A 38 -10.85 -12.80 3.45
C GLN A 38 -9.57 -12.08 2.95
N TYR A 39 -8.99 -11.22 3.78
CA TYR A 39 -7.71 -10.54 3.50
C TYR A 39 -6.53 -11.30 4.09
N PHE A 40 -6.75 -12.43 4.77
CA PHE A 40 -5.70 -13.30 5.29
C PHE A 40 -5.44 -14.47 4.35
N ASN A 41 -4.21 -14.98 4.37
CA ASN A 41 -3.86 -16.18 3.63
C ASN A 41 -4.58 -17.41 4.21
N PRO A 42 -5.06 -18.35 3.37
CA PRO A 42 -5.79 -19.53 3.80
C PRO A 42 -4.89 -20.60 4.45
N ASP A 43 -3.57 -20.41 4.41
CA ASP A 43 -2.54 -21.35 4.88
C ASP A 43 -2.35 -21.36 6.42
N ASN A 44 -3.23 -20.67 7.16
CA ASN A 44 -3.15 -20.49 8.61
C ASN A 44 -1.87 -19.78 9.10
N SER A 45 -1.12 -19.13 8.23
CA SER A 45 0.07 -18.35 8.62
C SER A 45 -0.26 -17.14 9.51
N GLY A 46 -1.54 -16.72 9.54
CA GLY A 46 -1.97 -15.51 10.25
C GLY A 46 -1.52 -14.21 9.59
N THR A 47 -1.01 -14.31 8.36
CA THR A 47 -0.55 -13.17 7.56
C THR A 47 -1.63 -12.70 6.58
N LEU A 48 -1.54 -11.43 6.17
CA LEU A 48 -2.38 -10.91 5.10
C LEU A 48 -1.93 -11.48 3.76
N ARG A 49 -2.87 -11.71 2.84
CA ARG A 49 -2.53 -11.88 1.43
C ARG A 49 -2.07 -10.55 0.83
N LEU A 50 -1.52 -10.59 -0.38
CA LEU A 50 -1.29 -9.36 -1.14
C LEU A 50 -2.63 -8.64 -1.35
N LEU A 51 -2.61 -7.33 -1.11
CA LEU A 51 -3.79 -6.47 -1.10
C LEU A 51 -3.70 -5.51 -2.29
N THR A 52 -4.82 -5.31 -2.97
CA THR A 52 -4.91 -4.28 -4.00
C THR A 52 -4.94 -2.88 -3.38
N GLU A 53 -4.76 -1.84 -4.20
CA GLU A 53 -4.81 -0.44 -3.75
C GLU A 53 -6.10 -0.12 -3.00
N ASP A 54 -7.25 -0.51 -3.55
CA ASP A 54 -8.55 -0.28 -2.92
C ASP A 54 -8.68 -1.01 -1.57
N GLU A 55 -8.11 -2.22 -1.47
CA GLU A 55 -8.21 -3.04 -0.26
C GLU A 55 -7.38 -2.46 0.88
N TRP A 56 -6.13 -2.09 0.65
CA TRP A 56 -5.29 -1.53 1.70
C TRP A 56 -5.71 -0.10 2.06
N ARG A 57 -6.22 0.69 1.10
CA ARG A 57 -6.84 2.00 1.40
C ARG A 57 -8.10 1.83 2.24
N GLY A 58 -8.90 0.80 1.98
CA GLY A 58 -10.08 0.47 2.77
C GLY A 58 -9.79 0.10 4.23
N ILE A 59 -8.57 -0.33 4.56
CA ILE A 59 -8.11 -0.58 5.95
C ILE A 59 -7.80 0.75 6.68
N GLY A 60 -7.65 1.86 5.95
CA GLY A 60 -7.27 3.17 6.47
C GLY A 60 -5.80 3.53 6.24
N ILE A 61 -5.04 2.68 5.54
CA ILE A 61 -3.67 3.03 5.13
C ILE A 61 -3.75 4.14 4.08
N THR A 62 -3.03 5.24 4.33
CA THR A 62 -3.07 6.43 3.47
C THR A 62 -1.65 6.80 3.04
N GLN A 63 -1.37 6.71 1.75
CA GLN A 63 -0.11 7.12 1.13
C GLN A 63 -0.35 7.65 -0.28
N SER A 64 0.69 8.21 -0.90
CA SER A 64 0.65 8.73 -2.27
C SER A 64 0.30 7.63 -3.29
N LEU A 65 0.14 8.00 -4.56
CA LEU A 65 -0.14 7.05 -5.63
C LEU A 65 1.08 6.18 -5.97
N GLY A 66 0.81 4.99 -6.52
CA GLY A 66 1.81 4.10 -7.12
C GLY A 66 2.43 3.07 -6.17
N TRP A 67 2.01 3.03 -4.92
CA TRP A 67 2.48 2.03 -3.96
C TRP A 67 1.75 0.69 -4.12
N GLU A 68 2.53 -0.38 -4.24
CA GLU A 68 2.08 -1.77 -4.35
C GLU A 68 2.45 -2.53 -3.07
N HIS A 69 1.49 -3.24 -2.47
CA HIS A 69 1.76 -4.22 -1.41
C HIS A 69 2.36 -5.46 -2.07
N TYR A 70 3.68 -5.64 -1.95
CA TYR A 70 4.41 -6.59 -2.79
C TYR A 70 4.87 -7.86 -2.06
N GLU A 71 5.00 -7.80 -0.74
CA GLU A 71 5.51 -8.92 0.04
C GLU A 71 4.92 -8.94 1.46
N VAL A 72 4.84 -10.15 2.01
CA VAL A 72 4.26 -10.44 3.31
C VAL A 72 5.37 -10.77 4.30
N HIS A 73 5.38 -10.07 5.44
CA HIS A 73 6.36 -10.30 6.49
C HIS A 73 5.81 -11.26 7.57
N ALA A 74 6.12 -12.56 7.45
CA ALA A 74 5.58 -13.59 8.35
C ALA A 74 5.90 -13.40 9.85
N PRO A 75 7.12 -12.99 10.27
CA PRO A 75 7.43 -12.79 11.69
C PRO A 75 6.56 -11.74 12.38
N GLU A 76 6.21 -10.67 11.65
CA GLU A 76 5.37 -9.59 12.16
C GLU A 76 4.21 -9.33 11.17
N PRO A 77 3.09 -10.06 11.27
CA PRO A 77 2.04 -10.07 10.23
C PRO A 77 1.28 -8.73 10.11
N HIS A 78 1.48 -7.83 11.08
CA HIS A 78 0.93 -6.48 11.10
C HIS A 78 1.84 -5.45 10.41
N VAL A 79 2.99 -5.87 9.89
CA VAL A 79 3.91 -5.08 9.06
C VAL A 79 3.64 -5.42 7.60
N LEU A 80 3.23 -4.40 6.83
CA LEU A 80 2.96 -4.52 5.40
C LEU A 80 4.09 -3.86 4.62
N LEU A 81 4.59 -4.53 3.59
CA LEU A 81 5.72 -4.06 2.77
C LEU A 81 5.21 -3.47 1.46
N PHE A 82 5.56 -2.22 1.20
CA PHE A 82 5.17 -1.51 0.00
C PHE A 82 6.38 -1.17 -0.86
N ARG A 83 6.21 -1.24 -2.17
CA ARG A 83 7.16 -0.73 -3.16
C ARG A 83 6.47 0.16 -4.18
N ARG A 84 7.22 1.06 -4.79
CA ARG A 84 6.76 1.97 -5.85
C ARG A 84 7.89 2.15 -6.84
N LEU A 85 7.61 2.19 -8.13
CA LEU A 85 8.64 2.48 -9.13
C LEU A 85 9.27 3.85 -8.87
N LYS A 86 10.59 3.95 -8.92
CA LYS A 86 11.31 5.19 -8.61
C LYS A 86 10.97 6.33 -9.58
N ASN A 87 10.68 5.99 -10.83
CA ASN A 87 10.24 6.93 -11.88
C ASN A 87 8.70 7.05 -11.98
N PHE A 88 7.93 6.54 -11.01
CA PHE A 88 6.46 6.52 -11.06
C PHE A 88 5.88 7.91 -11.30
N ASP A 89 6.31 8.92 -10.55
CA ASP A 89 5.75 10.27 -10.65
C ASP A 89 5.96 10.87 -12.06
N GLN A 90 7.11 10.61 -12.68
CA GLN A 90 7.41 11.03 -14.05
C GLN A 90 6.55 10.29 -15.08
N LEU A 91 6.45 8.97 -14.98
CA LEU A 91 5.64 8.15 -15.88
C LEU A 91 4.16 8.52 -15.79
N HIS A 92 3.66 8.73 -14.58
CA HIS A 92 2.27 9.09 -14.34
C HIS A 92 1.93 10.45 -14.96
N ALA A 93 2.80 11.46 -14.80
CA ALA A 93 2.61 12.77 -15.43
C ALA A 93 2.59 12.68 -16.96
N GLN A 94 3.47 11.87 -17.55
CA GLN A 94 3.51 11.64 -19.00
C GLN A 94 2.22 10.98 -19.52
N LEU A 95 1.72 9.97 -18.82
CA LEU A 95 0.47 9.29 -19.18
C LEU A 95 -0.72 10.25 -19.11
N GLN A 96 -0.82 11.06 -18.05
CA GLN A 96 -1.87 12.07 -17.93
C GLN A 96 -1.83 13.08 -19.09
N GLN A 97 -0.64 13.59 -19.42
CA GLN A 97 -0.48 14.52 -20.55
C GLN A 97 -0.92 13.89 -21.88
N GLN A 98 -0.53 12.64 -22.14
CA GLN A 98 -0.94 11.94 -23.36
C GLN A 98 -2.46 11.75 -23.45
N GLN A 99 -3.11 11.39 -22.34
CA GLN A 99 -4.56 11.23 -22.29
C GLN A 99 -5.29 12.56 -22.54
N LEU A 100 -4.76 13.68 -22.02
CA LEU A 100 -5.34 15.00 -22.26
C LEU A 100 -5.24 15.42 -23.73
N LEU A 101 -4.09 15.18 -24.36
CA LEU A 101 -3.89 15.48 -25.79
C LEU A 101 -4.84 14.67 -26.68
N GLN A 102 -5.07 13.39 -26.35
CA GLN A 102 -6.00 12.54 -27.10
C GLN A 102 -7.45 13.02 -26.98
N GLN A 103 -7.86 13.52 -25.82
CA GLN A 103 -9.22 14.03 -25.59
C GLN A 103 -9.50 15.36 -26.32
N GLN A 104 -8.47 16.16 -26.61
CA GLN A 104 -8.61 17.43 -27.33
C GLN A 104 -8.55 17.27 -28.86
N ALA A 105 -8.17 16.08 -29.35
CA ALA A 105 -8.06 15.77 -30.77
C ALA A 105 -9.35 15.19 -31.39
N VAL A 106 -10.47 15.24 -30.65
CA VAL A 106 -11.82 14.80 -31.04
C VAL A 106 -12.75 16.01 -31.02
#